data_AF-A0AA41FDV1-F1
#
_entry.id   AF-A0AA41FDV1-F1
#
_cell.length_a   1.000
_cell.length_b   1.000
_cell.length_c   1.000
_cell.angle_alpha   90.00
_cell.angle_beta   90.00
_cell.angle_gamma   90.00
#
_symmetry.space_group_name_H-M   'P 1'
#
loop_
_entity.id
_entity.type
_entity.pdbx_description
1 polymer ?
#
loop_
_entity_poly.entity_id
_entity_poly.type
_entity_poly.pdbx_seq_one_letter_code
_entity_poly.pdbx_strand_id
1 'polypeptide(L)'
;MFKIYLSRTVSPGVGISLPAAIEEIREAYSLLNGTDTVPLETATAYVESSIPNLRQYLYEVPVSEKRLEELNYLAYRAKWMDSQDEAVFGTVIEMMKPETLQDMINLSCNMDKFRYLPGVTTEAKLGEHLLKGNADMAMEEQAARSNYEGIGTDYIKKHGGMFHAFGYTSGSQEELEPIYRGKELPDPNYKQTCSFKVWIYKGNPYDNYTLTLPATESKMDALKSAMGISNWSECKQLAIQCRVPTLWDWLPEYGSIEELNDLVTEYCQSMENQQAPVLEM
;
A
#
# COMPACT_ATOMS: atom_id res chain seq x y z
N MET A 1 7.36 -7.62 0.03
CA MET A 1 8.72 -7.60 -0.59
C MET A 1 8.60 -8.14 -2.00
N PHE A 2 9.23 -7.51 -2.99
CA PHE A 2 9.24 -8.02 -4.37
C PHE A 2 10.51 -8.86 -4.55
N LYS A 3 10.36 -10.12 -4.94
CA LYS A 3 11.49 -10.93 -5.41
C LYS A 3 11.25 -11.21 -6.87
N ILE A 4 12.22 -10.93 -7.72
CA ILE A 4 12.10 -11.21 -9.14
C ILE A 4 13.14 -12.24 -9.55
N TYR A 5 12.76 -13.11 -10.47
CA TYR A 5 13.62 -14.12 -11.04
C TYR A 5 13.70 -13.87 -12.55
N LEU A 6 14.87 -13.47 -13.03
CA LEU A 6 15.14 -13.17 -14.42
C LEU A 6 15.57 -14.44 -15.13
N SER A 7 14.85 -14.88 -16.15
CA SER A 7 15.18 -16.12 -16.84
C SER A 7 15.16 -15.96 -18.36
N ARG A 8 16.11 -16.63 -19.03
CA ARG A 8 16.10 -16.84 -20.49
C ARG A 8 15.47 -18.19 -20.87
N THR A 9 15.30 -19.10 -19.91
CA THR A 9 14.74 -20.45 -20.09
C THR A 9 13.78 -20.82 -18.95
N VAL A 10 13.44 -22.11 -18.78
CA VAL A 10 12.51 -22.59 -17.76
C VAL A 10 13.21 -23.04 -16.45
N SER A 11 14.54 -22.88 -16.31
CA SER A 11 15.34 -23.32 -15.14
C SER A 11 16.40 -22.28 -14.70
N PRO A 12 16.92 -22.36 -13.46
CA PRO A 12 16.93 -21.23 -12.53
C PRO A 12 17.68 -20.02 -13.06
N GLY A 13 16.92 -18.95 -13.23
CA GLY A 13 17.40 -17.63 -13.61
C GLY A 13 18.11 -16.88 -12.48
N VAL A 14 18.42 -15.61 -12.72
CA VAL A 14 19.07 -14.71 -11.76
C VAL A 14 18.00 -14.12 -10.83
N GLY A 15 18.08 -14.43 -9.54
CA GLY A 15 17.18 -13.87 -8.52
C GLY A 15 17.69 -12.55 -7.95
N ILE A 16 16.83 -11.53 -7.88
CA ILE A 16 17.12 -10.25 -7.22
C ILE A 16 15.92 -9.80 -6.39
N SER A 17 16.20 -9.22 -5.21
CA SER A 17 15.16 -8.65 -4.34
C SER A 17 15.03 -7.16 -4.63
N LEU A 18 13.80 -6.69 -4.85
CA LEU A 18 13.50 -5.29 -5.11
C LEU A 18 12.78 -4.64 -3.91
N PRO A 19 12.98 -3.32 -3.68
CA PRO A 19 13.84 -2.43 -4.46
C PRO A 19 15.34 -2.69 -4.24
N ALA A 20 16.13 -2.53 -5.30
CA ALA A 20 17.58 -2.74 -5.32
C ALA A 20 18.31 -1.49 -5.83
N ALA A 21 19.61 -1.40 -5.51
CA ALA A 21 20.49 -0.39 -6.08
C ALA A 21 20.64 -0.61 -7.60
N ILE A 22 20.94 0.46 -8.34
CA ILE A 22 21.04 0.39 -9.80
C ILE A 22 22.20 -0.54 -10.22
N GLU A 23 23.25 -0.60 -9.41
CA GLU A 23 24.41 -1.48 -9.57
C GLU A 23 24.00 -2.96 -9.46
N GLU A 24 23.17 -3.31 -8.47
CA GLU A 24 22.66 -4.68 -8.28
C GLU A 24 21.78 -5.11 -9.45
N ILE A 25 20.94 -4.20 -9.97
CA ILE A 25 20.10 -4.45 -11.14
C ILE A 25 20.96 -4.67 -12.39
N ARG A 26 21.99 -3.83 -12.58
CA ARG A 26 22.94 -3.95 -13.69
C ARG A 26 23.75 -5.24 -13.61
N GLU A 27 24.18 -5.62 -12.42
CA GLU A 27 24.88 -6.88 -12.19
C GLU A 27 23.98 -8.07 -12.54
N ALA A 28 22.74 -8.09 -12.04
CA ALA A 28 21.77 -9.13 -12.35
C ALA A 28 21.49 -9.25 -13.87
N TYR A 29 21.37 -8.11 -14.56
CA TYR A 29 21.20 -8.07 -16.01
C TYR A 29 22.45 -8.56 -16.76
N SER A 30 23.64 -8.20 -16.30
CA SER A 30 24.91 -8.67 -16.88
C SER A 30 25.08 -10.18 -16.70
N LEU A 31 24.71 -10.73 -15.54
CA LEU A 31 24.73 -12.18 -15.28
C LEU A 31 23.76 -12.93 -16.20
N LEU A 32 22.59 -12.35 -16.46
CA LEU A 32 21.61 -12.89 -17.39
C LEU A 32 22.12 -12.90 -18.84
N ASN A 33 22.92 -11.90 -19.22
CA ASN A 33 23.55 -11.78 -20.55
C ASN A 33 24.76 -12.71 -20.76
N GLY A 34 24.98 -13.68 -19.87
CA GLY A 34 26.04 -14.70 -20.01
C GLY A 34 25.92 -15.56 -21.28
N THR A 35 26.80 -16.56 -21.42
CA THR A 35 26.99 -17.42 -22.61
C THR A 35 25.85 -18.43 -22.87
N ASP A 36 24.61 -18.06 -22.56
CA ASP A 36 23.44 -18.87 -22.88
C ASP A 36 23.10 -18.71 -24.37
N THR A 37 22.62 -19.78 -25.01
CA THR A 37 22.35 -19.81 -26.45
C THR A 37 21.01 -19.17 -26.81
N VAL A 38 20.12 -19.00 -25.83
CA VAL A 38 18.77 -18.44 -26.00
C VAL A 38 18.84 -16.91 -25.95
N PRO A 39 18.43 -16.13 -26.95
CA PRO A 39 18.66 -14.67 -26.99
C PRO A 39 18.17 -13.89 -25.74
N LEU A 40 18.85 -12.80 -25.37
CA LEU A 40 18.48 -12.00 -24.19
C LEU A 40 17.10 -11.35 -24.35
N GLU A 41 16.69 -11.09 -25.59
CA GLU A 41 15.41 -10.49 -25.95
C GLU A 41 14.20 -11.35 -25.57
N THR A 42 14.41 -12.66 -25.36
CA THR A 42 13.36 -13.58 -24.88
C THR A 42 13.31 -13.67 -23.37
N ALA A 43 14.16 -12.94 -22.65
CA ALA A 43 14.21 -13.01 -21.20
C ALA A 43 12.93 -12.45 -20.57
N THR A 44 12.45 -13.13 -19.54
CA THR A 44 11.28 -12.73 -18.77
C THR A 44 11.60 -12.67 -17.28
N ALA A 45 10.93 -11.76 -16.57
CA ALA A 45 10.98 -11.63 -15.14
C ALA A 45 9.71 -12.23 -14.54
N TYR A 46 9.90 -13.15 -13.61
CA TYR A 46 8.85 -13.70 -12.77
C TYR A 46 8.85 -12.98 -11.42
N VAL A 47 7.73 -12.35 -11.03
CA VAL A 47 7.64 -11.53 -9.81
C VAL A 47 6.88 -12.27 -8.71
N GLU A 48 7.52 -12.42 -7.55
CA GLU A 48 6.90 -12.78 -6.29
C GLU A 48 6.63 -11.50 -5.48
N SER A 49 5.40 -11.37 -4.97
CA SER A 49 5.00 -10.28 -4.09
C SER A 49 4.04 -10.80 -3.02
N SER A 50 4.09 -10.20 -1.84
CA SER A 50 3.12 -10.40 -0.76
C SER A 50 1.80 -9.65 -0.99
N ILE A 51 1.78 -8.69 -1.94
CA ILE A 51 0.60 -7.88 -2.23
C ILE A 51 -0.47 -8.77 -2.91
N PRO A 52 -1.70 -8.83 -2.36
CA PRO A 52 -2.78 -9.62 -2.93
C PRO A 52 -3.05 -9.27 -4.40
N ASN A 53 -3.40 -10.28 -5.21
CA ASN A 53 -3.76 -10.17 -6.63
C ASN A 53 -2.66 -9.63 -7.57
N LEU A 54 -1.55 -9.08 -7.08
CA LEU A 54 -0.54 -8.45 -7.93
C LEU A 54 0.24 -9.47 -8.79
N ARG A 55 0.54 -10.65 -8.24
CA ARG A 55 1.34 -11.70 -8.89
C ARG A 55 0.76 -12.13 -10.25
N GLN A 56 -0.56 -12.16 -10.41
CA GLN A 56 -1.20 -12.64 -11.64
C GLN A 56 -1.02 -11.67 -12.83
N TYR A 57 -0.71 -10.40 -12.56
CA TYR A 57 -0.46 -9.38 -13.59
C TYR A 57 1.03 -9.13 -13.85
N LEU A 58 1.92 -9.73 -13.04
CA LEU A 58 3.38 -9.62 -13.17
C LEU A 58 4.02 -10.98 -13.50
N TYR A 59 3.33 -11.75 -14.35
CA TYR A 59 3.83 -13.02 -14.86
C TYR A 59 4.50 -12.80 -16.22
N GLU A 60 5.71 -13.32 -16.39
CA GLU A 60 6.48 -13.27 -17.65
C GLU A 60 6.72 -11.85 -18.20
N VAL A 61 7.05 -10.90 -17.34
CA VAL A 61 7.34 -9.51 -17.76
C VAL A 61 8.61 -9.49 -18.64
N PRO A 62 8.58 -8.97 -19.88
CA PRO A 62 9.77 -8.90 -20.72
C PRO A 62 10.90 -8.12 -20.05
N VAL A 63 12.10 -8.68 -20.03
CA VAL A 63 13.27 -8.05 -19.40
C VAL A 63 13.87 -7.01 -20.34
N SER A 64 13.91 -5.78 -19.87
CA SER A 64 14.70 -4.68 -20.44
C SER A 64 15.08 -3.74 -19.30
N GLU A 65 16.09 -2.89 -19.50
CA GLU A 65 16.50 -1.91 -18.48
C GLU A 65 15.31 -1.10 -17.98
N LYS A 66 14.50 -0.55 -18.89
CA LYS A 66 13.28 0.19 -18.56
C LYS A 66 12.29 -0.62 -17.71
N ARG A 67 12.06 -1.90 -18.04
CA ARG A 67 11.11 -2.75 -17.30
C ARG A 67 11.63 -3.09 -15.90
N LEU A 68 12.94 -3.28 -15.76
CA LEU A 68 13.58 -3.47 -14.47
C LEU A 68 13.52 -2.19 -13.62
N GLU A 69 13.70 -1.02 -14.22
CA GLU A 69 13.51 0.28 -13.55
C GLU A 69 12.05 0.47 -13.08
N GLU A 70 11.07 0.19 -13.93
CA GLU A 70 9.64 0.26 -13.58
C GLU A 70 9.29 -0.72 -12.44
N LEU A 71 9.81 -1.96 -12.49
CA LEU A 71 9.64 -2.95 -11.41
C LEU A 71 10.30 -2.48 -10.12
N ASN A 72 11.51 -1.92 -10.20
CA ASN A 72 12.24 -1.40 -9.06
C ASN A 72 11.49 -0.23 -8.41
N TYR A 73 10.93 0.67 -9.23
CA TYR A 73 10.11 1.78 -8.77
C TYR A 73 8.84 1.30 -8.07
N LEU A 74 8.10 0.36 -8.68
CA LEU A 74 6.89 -0.19 -8.07
C LEU A 74 7.21 -0.90 -6.75
N ALA A 75 8.31 -1.66 -6.69
CA ALA A 75 8.79 -2.28 -5.47
C ALA A 75 9.18 -1.26 -4.39
N TYR A 76 9.79 -0.13 -4.78
CA TYR A 76 10.10 0.96 -3.86
C TYR A 76 8.83 1.57 -3.26
N ARG A 77 7.81 1.83 -4.08
CA ARG A 77 6.52 2.31 -3.58
C ARG A 77 5.87 1.31 -2.63
N ALA A 78 5.85 0.03 -3.01
CA ALA A 78 5.33 -1.06 -2.20
C ALA A 78 6.06 -1.23 -0.87
N LYS A 79 7.38 -0.98 -0.82
CA LYS A 79 8.17 -1.06 0.43
C LYS A 79 7.58 -0.19 1.55
N TRP A 80 7.02 0.97 1.20
CA TRP A 80 6.44 1.94 2.13
C TRP A 80 4.92 1.85 2.27
N MET A 81 4.25 0.89 1.61
CA MET A 81 2.87 0.54 1.90
C MET A 81 2.82 -0.26 3.19
N ASP A 82 1.91 0.07 4.10
CA ASP A 82 1.64 -0.81 5.24
C ASP A 82 0.65 -1.94 4.89
N SER A 83 0.24 -2.75 5.87
CA SER A 83 -0.63 -3.89 5.60
C SER A 83 -2.00 -3.48 5.05
N GLN A 84 -2.49 -2.30 5.42
CA GLN A 84 -3.75 -1.76 4.90
C GLN A 84 -3.55 -1.22 3.49
N ASP A 85 -2.47 -0.47 3.26
CA ASP A 85 -2.14 0.07 1.94
C ASP A 85 -1.90 -1.07 0.92
N GLU A 86 -1.20 -2.15 1.30
CA GLU A 86 -1.01 -3.33 0.44
C GLU A 86 -2.34 -4.02 0.10
N ALA A 87 -3.26 -4.12 1.06
CA ALA A 87 -4.58 -4.71 0.83
C ALA A 87 -5.43 -3.83 -0.10
N VAL A 88 -5.45 -2.51 0.12
CA VAL A 88 -6.13 -1.55 -0.75
C VAL A 88 -5.55 -1.62 -2.15
N PHE A 89 -4.22 -1.59 -2.30
CA PHE A 89 -3.59 -1.66 -3.61
C PHE A 89 -3.91 -2.97 -4.33
N GLY A 90 -3.84 -4.11 -3.63
CA GLY A 90 -4.22 -5.41 -4.19
C GLY A 90 -5.68 -5.49 -4.63
N THR A 91 -6.60 -4.86 -3.89
CA THR A 91 -8.01 -4.72 -4.29
C THR A 91 -8.16 -3.83 -5.52
N VAL A 92 -7.46 -2.69 -5.57
CA VAL A 92 -7.47 -1.79 -6.73
C VAL A 92 -6.96 -2.50 -7.98
N ILE A 93 -5.90 -3.30 -7.86
CA ILE A 93 -5.36 -4.11 -8.97
C ILE A 93 -6.41 -5.08 -9.50
N GLU A 94 -7.13 -5.80 -8.64
CA GLU A 94 -8.20 -6.73 -9.05
C GLU A 94 -9.39 -6.01 -9.71
N MET A 95 -9.78 -4.85 -9.17
CA MET A 95 -10.89 -4.05 -9.71
C MET A 95 -10.56 -3.43 -11.06
N MET A 96 -9.33 -2.91 -11.23
CA MET A 96 -8.92 -2.15 -12.41
C MET A 96 -8.29 -3.01 -13.50
N LYS A 97 -7.82 -4.22 -13.15
CA LYS A 97 -7.21 -5.20 -14.07
C LYS A 97 -6.16 -4.57 -15.01
N PRO A 98 -5.11 -3.95 -14.46
CA PRO A 98 -4.09 -3.27 -15.26
C PRO A 98 -3.40 -4.23 -16.23
N GLU A 99 -3.09 -3.75 -17.43
CA GLU A 99 -2.43 -4.55 -18.47
C GLU A 99 -0.91 -4.32 -18.49
N THR A 100 -0.45 -3.19 -17.94
CA THR A 100 0.96 -2.80 -18.00
C THR A 100 1.54 -2.36 -16.65
N LEU A 101 2.87 -2.41 -16.52
CA LEU A 101 3.59 -1.80 -15.39
C LEU A 101 3.30 -0.30 -15.26
N GLN A 102 3.09 0.39 -16.38
CA GLN A 102 2.71 1.81 -16.37
C GLN A 102 1.37 2.01 -15.66
N ASP A 103 0.38 1.16 -15.93
CA ASP A 103 -0.92 1.22 -15.28
C ASP A 103 -0.79 0.96 -13.78
N MET A 104 -0.04 -0.08 -13.39
CA MET A 104 0.21 -0.38 -11.96
C MET A 104 0.93 0.74 -11.23
N ILE A 105 1.92 1.37 -11.86
CA ILE A 105 2.61 2.54 -11.33
C ILE A 105 1.62 3.69 -11.14
N ASN A 106 0.79 3.99 -12.13
CA ASN A 106 -0.23 5.03 -12.02
C ASN A 106 -1.25 4.73 -10.93
N LEU A 107 -1.73 3.49 -10.81
CA LEU A 107 -2.63 3.07 -9.73
C LEU A 107 -1.97 3.26 -8.36
N SER A 108 -0.70 2.88 -8.22
CA SER A 108 0.03 3.07 -6.97
C SER A 108 0.18 4.55 -6.60
N CYS A 109 0.25 5.46 -7.58
CA CYS A 109 0.33 6.90 -7.40
C CYS A 109 -1.03 7.61 -7.21
N ASN A 110 -2.14 6.91 -7.44
CA ASN A 110 -3.51 7.43 -7.31
C ASN A 110 -4.33 6.72 -6.24
N MET A 111 -3.68 6.03 -5.29
CA MET A 111 -4.38 5.29 -4.23
C MET A 111 -5.31 6.19 -3.40
N ASP A 112 -4.98 7.47 -3.25
CA ASP A 112 -5.79 8.49 -2.57
C ASP A 112 -7.14 8.76 -3.24
N LYS A 113 -7.28 8.44 -4.54
CA LYS A 113 -8.54 8.65 -5.28
C LYS A 113 -9.56 7.52 -5.10
N PHE A 114 -9.11 6.37 -4.60
CA PHE A 114 -9.99 5.26 -4.29
C PHE A 114 -10.60 5.46 -2.91
N ARG A 115 -11.91 5.22 -2.79
CA ARG A 115 -12.56 5.27 -1.48
C ARG A 115 -12.19 4.01 -0.71
N TYR A 116 -11.49 4.20 0.40
CA TYR A 116 -11.20 3.18 1.40
C TYR A 116 -11.95 3.49 2.69
N LEU A 117 -12.69 2.49 3.21
CA LEU A 117 -13.41 2.56 4.48
C LEU A 117 -12.76 1.59 5.49
N PRO A 118 -11.86 2.07 6.38
CA PRO A 118 -11.20 1.22 7.37
C PRO A 118 -12.19 0.55 8.32
N GLY A 119 -11.97 -0.74 8.62
CA GLY A 119 -12.78 -1.52 9.57
C GLY A 119 -14.16 -1.97 9.06
N VAL A 120 -14.61 -1.46 7.91
CA VAL A 120 -15.86 -1.83 7.24
C VAL A 120 -15.66 -3.12 6.45
N THR A 121 -15.82 -4.26 7.11
CA THR A 121 -15.46 -5.58 6.56
C THR A 121 -16.66 -6.45 6.16
N THR A 122 -17.88 -5.94 6.28
CA THR A 122 -19.13 -6.65 5.95
C THR A 122 -20.18 -5.70 5.40
N GLU A 123 -21.17 -6.23 4.70
CA GLU A 123 -22.31 -5.49 4.16
C GLU A 123 -23.09 -4.78 5.29
N ALA A 124 -23.26 -5.44 6.44
CA ALA A 124 -23.90 -4.82 7.59
C ALA A 124 -23.11 -3.61 8.12
N LYS A 125 -21.79 -3.73 8.26
CA LYS A 125 -20.94 -2.59 8.67
C LYS A 125 -20.95 -1.47 7.62
N LEU A 126 -21.01 -1.82 6.33
CA LEU A 126 -21.09 -0.86 5.24
C LEU A 126 -22.42 -0.11 5.28
N GLY A 127 -23.55 -0.81 5.44
CA GLY A 127 -24.86 -0.19 5.60
C GLY A 127 -24.94 0.71 6.82
N GLU A 128 -24.36 0.29 7.95
CA GLU A 128 -24.25 1.11 9.16
C GLU A 128 -23.43 2.39 8.89
N HIS A 129 -22.26 2.26 8.25
CA HIS A 129 -21.40 3.38 7.91
C HIS A 129 -22.11 4.40 6.99
N LEU A 130 -22.77 3.91 5.93
CA LEU A 130 -23.52 4.74 4.98
C LEU A 130 -24.67 5.51 5.65
N LEU A 131 -25.26 4.94 6.69
CA LEU A 131 -26.34 5.56 7.45
C LEU A 131 -25.84 6.60 8.47
N LYS A 132 -24.72 6.34 9.16
CA LYS A 132 -24.09 7.30 10.07
C LYS A 132 -23.55 8.55 9.36
N GLY A 133 -23.11 8.41 8.11
CA GLY A 133 -22.64 9.54 7.29
C GLY A 133 -23.73 10.54 6.88
N ASN A 134 -25.01 10.21 7.07
CA ASN A 134 -26.14 11.10 6.83
C ASN A 134 -26.64 11.66 8.18
N ALA A 135 -25.98 12.69 8.67
CA ALA A 135 -26.22 13.30 9.99
C ALA A 135 -27.61 13.96 10.17
N ASP A 136 -28.39 14.11 9.10
CA ASP A 136 -29.71 14.77 9.11
C ASP A 136 -30.89 13.80 9.32
N MET A 137 -30.67 12.49 9.47
CA MET A 137 -31.76 11.53 9.71
C MET A 137 -32.05 11.34 11.19
N ALA A 138 -33.34 11.33 11.55
CA ALA A 138 -33.77 11.12 12.93
C ALA A 138 -33.51 9.66 13.39
N MET A 139 -33.21 9.48 14.67
CA MET A 139 -32.89 8.18 15.29
C MET A 139 -33.99 7.11 15.07
N GLU A 140 -35.25 7.54 14.93
CA GLU A 140 -36.40 6.67 14.64
C GLU A 140 -36.46 6.20 13.17
N GLU A 141 -36.00 7.00 12.20
CA GLU A 141 -35.86 6.57 10.80
C GLU A 141 -34.67 5.60 10.62
N GLN A 142 -33.63 5.76 11.45
CA GLN A 142 -32.48 4.85 11.52
C GLN A 142 -32.90 3.46 12.05
N ALA A 143 -33.74 3.44 13.10
CA ALA A 143 -34.27 2.22 13.70
C ALA A 143 -35.22 1.47 12.75
N ALA A 144 -35.96 2.18 11.88
CA ALA A 144 -36.86 1.61 10.88
C ALA A 144 -36.13 0.97 9.67
N ARG A 145 -34.84 1.27 9.47
CA ARG A 145 -33.98 0.67 8.44
C ARG A 145 -33.07 -0.43 9.02
N SER A 146 -33.63 -1.35 9.81
CA SER A 146 -32.92 -2.46 10.47
C SER A 146 -32.17 -3.41 9.53
N ASN A 147 -32.28 -3.23 8.21
CA ASN A 147 -31.59 -4.03 7.22
C ASN A 147 -30.28 -3.37 6.75
N TYR A 148 -29.31 -3.19 7.66
CA TYR A 148 -27.98 -2.68 7.33
C TYR A 148 -27.31 -3.53 6.24
N GLU A 149 -27.43 -4.85 6.33
CA GLU A 149 -26.88 -5.79 5.34
C GLU A 149 -27.46 -5.53 3.94
N GLY A 150 -28.78 -5.34 3.82
CA GLY A 150 -29.42 -5.00 2.56
C GLY A 150 -28.95 -3.67 1.98
N ILE A 151 -28.77 -2.65 2.82
CA ILE A 151 -28.23 -1.35 2.39
C ILE A 151 -26.81 -1.50 1.84
N GLY A 152 -25.93 -2.21 2.56
CA GLY A 152 -24.57 -2.48 2.09
C GLY A 152 -24.56 -3.29 0.80
N THR A 153 -25.39 -4.32 0.70
CA THR A 153 -25.55 -5.15 -0.50
C THR A 153 -25.98 -4.32 -1.70
N ASP A 154 -26.99 -3.48 -1.54
CA ASP A 154 -27.49 -2.63 -2.63
C ASP A 154 -26.47 -1.56 -3.02
N TYR A 155 -25.71 -1.02 -2.06
CA TYR A 155 -24.61 -0.12 -2.33
C TYR A 155 -23.54 -0.79 -3.20
N ILE A 156 -23.10 -2.01 -2.86
CA ILE A 156 -22.08 -2.74 -3.63
C ILE A 156 -22.59 -3.05 -5.04
N LYS A 157 -23.85 -3.47 -5.19
CA LYS A 157 -24.44 -3.70 -6.54
C LYS A 157 -24.42 -2.44 -7.40
N LYS A 158 -24.64 -1.27 -6.79
CA LYS A 158 -24.73 0.01 -7.51
C LYS A 158 -23.36 0.64 -7.77
N HIS A 159 -22.42 0.53 -6.84
CA HIS A 159 -21.16 1.27 -6.82
C HIS A 159 -19.92 0.38 -6.98
N GLY A 160 -20.09 -0.94 -7.00
CA GLY A 160 -19.00 -1.91 -7.05
C GLY A 160 -18.26 -2.02 -5.71
N GLY A 161 -16.96 -2.26 -5.76
CA GLY A 161 -16.08 -2.38 -4.59
C GLY A 161 -16.01 -3.77 -3.98
N MET A 162 -15.02 -3.97 -3.11
CA MET A 162 -14.68 -5.26 -2.55
C MET A 162 -14.25 -5.13 -1.08
N PHE A 163 -14.64 -6.12 -0.27
CA PHE A 163 -14.12 -6.27 1.08
C PHE A 163 -12.74 -6.93 1.08
N HIS A 164 -11.93 -6.55 2.06
CA HIS A 164 -10.65 -7.19 2.39
C HIS A 164 -10.47 -7.18 3.93
N ALA A 165 -9.38 -7.78 4.42
CA ALA A 165 -9.15 -8.01 5.85
C ALA A 165 -9.20 -6.74 6.73
N PHE A 166 -8.99 -5.56 6.13
CA PHE A 166 -8.90 -4.28 6.85
C PHE A 166 -10.04 -3.32 6.54
N GLY A 167 -10.99 -3.68 5.66
CA GLY A 167 -12.09 -2.80 5.31
C GLY A 167 -12.68 -3.05 3.93
N TYR A 168 -13.22 -1.98 3.35
CA TYR A 168 -13.89 -1.99 2.05
C TYR A 168 -13.26 -0.93 1.15
N THR A 169 -12.93 -1.32 -0.08
CA THR A 169 -12.39 -0.42 -1.10
C THR A 169 -13.33 -0.40 -2.30
N SER A 170 -13.70 0.78 -2.78
CA SER A 170 -14.51 0.96 -3.99
C SER A 170 -13.78 1.78 -5.05
N GLY A 171 -14.36 1.85 -6.26
CA GLY A 171 -13.77 2.52 -7.40
C GLY A 171 -13.44 3.99 -7.13
N SER A 172 -12.61 4.55 -8.01
CA SER A 172 -12.16 5.94 -7.91
C SER A 172 -13.33 6.91 -7.82
N GLN A 173 -13.25 7.87 -6.90
CA GLN A 173 -14.23 8.95 -6.76
C GLN A 173 -14.05 10.02 -7.82
N GLU A 174 -12.86 10.05 -8.44
CA GLU A 174 -12.37 11.09 -9.34
C GLU A 174 -11.65 10.47 -10.55
N GLU A 175 -11.31 11.26 -11.56
CA GLU A 175 -10.51 10.78 -12.69
C GLU A 175 -9.06 10.49 -12.22
N LEU A 176 -8.51 9.35 -12.62
CA LEU A 176 -7.13 8.98 -12.29
C LEU A 176 -6.14 9.89 -13.04
N GLU A 177 -5.12 10.35 -12.34
CA GLU A 177 -4.06 11.15 -12.96
C GLU A 177 -3.05 10.26 -13.68
N PRO A 178 -2.71 10.55 -14.95
CA PRO A 178 -1.65 9.84 -15.69
C PRO A 178 -0.26 10.36 -15.30
N ILE A 179 0.16 10.11 -14.06
CA ILE A 179 1.42 10.56 -13.46
C ILE A 179 2.63 10.03 -14.24
N TYR A 180 2.63 8.74 -14.59
CA TYR A 180 3.67 8.10 -15.37
C TYR A 180 3.20 7.77 -16.79
N ARG A 181 3.95 8.23 -17.79
CA ARG A 181 3.65 8.08 -19.23
C ARG A 181 4.69 7.25 -19.99
N GLY A 182 5.44 6.40 -19.28
CA GLY A 182 6.42 5.50 -19.92
C GLY A 182 7.74 6.17 -20.33
N LYS A 183 8.05 7.35 -19.82
CA LYS A 183 9.33 8.04 -20.07
C LYS A 183 10.10 8.17 -18.77
N GLU A 184 9.96 9.29 -18.07
CA GLU A 184 10.62 9.54 -16.79
C GLU A 184 9.73 9.02 -15.66
N LEU A 185 10.33 8.22 -14.77
CA LEU A 185 9.64 7.75 -13.58
C LEU A 185 9.34 8.94 -12.65
N PRO A 186 8.18 8.94 -11.96
CA PRO A 186 7.86 10.00 -11.00
C PRO A 186 8.81 9.98 -9.80
N ASP A 187 8.71 10.97 -8.91
CA ASP A 187 9.37 10.90 -7.61
C ASP A 187 8.88 9.65 -6.85
N PRO A 188 9.78 8.75 -6.41
CA PRO A 188 9.40 7.56 -5.63
C PRO A 188 8.63 7.88 -4.34
N ASN A 189 8.74 9.10 -3.82
CA ASN A 189 8.04 9.62 -2.65
C ASN A 189 6.73 10.36 -3.01
N TYR A 190 6.31 10.40 -4.28
CA TYR A 190 5.11 11.13 -4.73
C TYR A 190 3.88 10.76 -3.91
N LYS A 191 3.28 11.77 -3.25
CA LYS A 191 2.13 11.67 -2.34
C LYS A 191 2.31 10.63 -1.20
N GLN A 192 3.54 10.24 -0.87
CA GLN A 192 3.81 9.38 0.28
C GLN A 192 4.16 10.24 1.49
N THR A 193 3.25 10.30 2.45
CA THR A 193 3.36 11.16 3.65
C THR A 193 3.86 10.41 4.89
N CYS A 194 4.06 9.09 4.79
CA CYS A 194 4.52 8.28 5.91
C CYS A 194 6.01 8.51 6.22
N SER A 195 6.30 8.67 7.51
CA SER A 195 7.64 8.88 8.06
C SER A 195 8.23 7.58 8.61
N PHE A 196 7.39 6.77 9.25
CA PHE A 196 7.80 5.50 9.86
C PHE A 196 6.95 4.35 9.36
N LYS A 197 7.56 3.17 9.29
CA LYS A 197 6.88 1.90 9.12
C LYS A 197 7.25 0.98 10.28
N VAL A 198 6.24 0.48 10.99
CA VAL A 198 6.40 -0.33 12.20
C VAL A 198 5.91 -1.74 11.89
N TRP A 199 6.70 -2.75 12.23
CA TRP A 199 6.32 -4.17 12.18
C TRP A 199 5.84 -4.60 13.56
N ILE A 200 4.64 -5.16 13.61
CA ILE A 200 3.91 -5.44 14.86
C ILE A 200 3.30 -6.84 14.76
N TYR A 201 3.32 -7.63 15.84
CA TYR A 201 2.73 -8.97 15.84
C TYR A 201 2.05 -9.32 17.16
N LYS A 202 1.08 -10.26 17.09
CA LYS A 202 0.46 -10.90 18.25
C LYS A 202 0.83 -12.38 18.27
N GLY A 203 1.58 -12.82 19.28
CA GLY A 203 2.00 -14.21 19.40
C GLY A 203 3.18 -14.57 18.48
N ASN A 204 2.91 -14.91 17.22
CA ASN A 204 3.91 -15.39 16.26
C ASN A 204 4.56 -14.22 15.47
N PRO A 205 5.89 -14.02 15.53
CA PRO A 205 6.56 -12.93 14.81
C PRO A 205 6.54 -13.08 13.28
N TYR A 206 6.28 -14.28 12.74
CA TYR A 206 6.13 -14.48 11.30
C TYR A 206 4.77 -14.04 10.77
N ASP A 207 3.76 -13.95 11.65
CA ASP A 207 2.40 -13.44 11.35
C ASP A 207 2.30 -11.97 11.78
N ASN A 208 3.26 -11.16 11.30
CA ASN A 208 3.31 -9.74 11.60
C ASN A 208 2.48 -8.90 10.62
N TYR A 209 2.08 -7.74 11.11
CA TYR A 209 1.45 -6.68 10.37
C TYR A 209 2.37 -5.48 10.34
N THR A 210 2.10 -4.57 9.41
CA THR A 210 2.80 -3.30 9.34
C THR A 210 1.84 -2.13 9.47
N LEU A 211 2.31 -1.06 10.10
CA LEU A 211 1.60 0.21 10.26
C LEU A 211 2.52 1.35 9.81
N THR A 212 2.02 2.24 8.94
CA THR A 212 2.70 3.49 8.59
C THR A 212 2.27 4.63 9.50
N LEU A 213 3.23 5.43 9.98
CA LEU A 213 2.99 6.60 10.83
C LEU A 213 3.40 7.90 10.11
N PRO A 214 2.67 9.01 10.29
CA PRO A 214 1.50 9.14 11.17
C PRO A 214 0.27 8.40 10.63
N ALA A 215 -0.48 7.76 11.52
CA ALA A 215 -1.69 6.99 11.26
C ALA A 215 -2.91 7.68 11.88
N THR A 216 -4.04 7.60 11.18
CA THR A 216 -5.33 8.03 11.73
C THR A 216 -5.84 7.02 12.74
N GLU A 217 -6.72 7.46 13.64
CA GLU A 217 -7.39 6.58 14.61
C GLU A 217 -8.14 5.43 13.90
N SER A 218 -8.86 5.73 12.82
CA SER A 218 -9.56 4.70 12.03
C SER A 218 -8.61 3.66 11.43
N LYS A 219 -7.41 4.08 10.98
CA LYS A 219 -6.37 3.16 10.47
C LYS A 219 -5.86 2.28 11.61
N MET A 220 -5.57 2.86 12.78
CA MET A 220 -5.13 2.12 13.96
C MET A 220 -6.18 1.11 14.44
N ASP A 221 -7.46 1.50 14.50
CA ASP A 221 -8.55 0.63 14.94
C ASP A 221 -8.85 -0.49 13.95
N ALA A 222 -8.79 -0.21 12.65
CA ALA A 222 -8.92 -1.24 11.62
C ALA A 222 -7.81 -2.30 11.74
N LEU A 223 -6.57 -1.87 12.01
CA LEU A 223 -5.46 -2.80 12.24
C LEU A 223 -5.66 -3.60 13.53
N LYS A 224 -6.02 -2.95 14.65
CA LYS A 224 -6.33 -3.63 15.91
C LYS A 224 -7.42 -4.69 15.73
N SER A 225 -8.50 -4.35 15.03
CA SER A 225 -9.58 -5.29 14.71
C SER A 225 -9.11 -6.47 13.86
N ALA A 226 -8.27 -6.23 12.84
CA ALA A 226 -7.74 -7.30 11.98
C ALA A 226 -6.77 -8.23 12.73
N MET A 227 -6.02 -7.69 13.70
CA MET A 227 -5.13 -8.45 14.58
C MET A 227 -5.86 -9.16 15.72
N GLY A 228 -7.16 -8.87 15.93
CA GLY A 228 -7.92 -9.38 17.06
C GLY A 228 -7.37 -8.89 18.41
N ILE A 229 -6.93 -7.63 18.49
CA ILE A 229 -6.52 -6.96 19.72
C ILE A 229 -7.47 -5.81 20.04
N SER A 230 -7.62 -5.50 21.31
CA SER A 230 -8.31 -4.29 21.78
C SER A 230 -7.33 -3.21 22.23
N ASN A 231 -6.14 -3.61 22.67
CA ASN A 231 -5.09 -2.69 23.10
C ASN A 231 -3.73 -3.05 22.49
N TRP A 232 -2.90 -2.05 22.18
CA TRP A 232 -1.56 -2.25 21.66
C TRP A 232 -0.62 -2.96 22.64
N SER A 233 -0.90 -2.96 23.95
CA SER A 233 -0.17 -3.77 24.94
C SER A 233 -0.27 -5.28 24.69
N GLU A 234 -1.23 -5.75 23.89
CA GLU A 234 -1.38 -7.15 23.52
C GLU A 234 -0.44 -7.59 22.38
N CYS A 235 0.25 -6.63 21.74
CA CYS A 235 1.15 -6.90 20.63
C CYS A 235 2.58 -6.48 20.96
N LYS A 236 3.53 -6.89 20.12
CA LYS A 236 4.94 -6.53 20.25
C LYS A 236 5.42 -5.88 18.97
N GLN A 237 6.23 -4.83 19.12
CA GLN A 237 7.00 -4.25 18.03
C GLN A 237 8.16 -5.21 17.68
N LEU A 238 8.24 -5.63 16.42
CA LEU A 238 9.32 -6.44 15.88
C LEU A 238 10.47 -5.57 15.36
N ALA A 239 10.13 -4.55 14.59
CA ALA A 239 11.07 -3.64 13.96
C ALA A 239 10.37 -2.33 13.62
N ILE A 240 11.17 -1.30 13.39
CA ILE A 240 10.70 0.00 12.91
C ILE A 240 11.73 0.51 11.91
N GLN A 241 11.23 1.08 10.82
CA GLN A 241 12.04 1.76 9.81
C GLN A 241 11.58 3.19 9.69
N CYS A 242 12.53 4.10 9.57
CA CYS A 242 12.26 5.48 9.23
C CYS A 242 12.71 5.75 7.82
N ARG A 243 11.84 6.41 7.05
CA ARG A 243 12.12 6.79 5.68
C ARG A 243 13.16 7.91 5.61
N VAL A 244 13.12 8.81 6.58
CA VAL A 244 13.94 10.02 6.63
C VAL A 244 14.86 9.89 7.85
N PRO A 245 16.12 9.45 7.68
CA PRO A 245 17.00 9.11 8.79
C PRO A 245 17.15 10.22 9.84
N THR A 246 17.13 11.49 9.41
CA THR A 246 17.24 12.63 10.33
C THR A 246 16.07 12.70 11.31
N LEU A 247 14.87 12.18 10.98
CA LEU A 247 13.74 12.13 11.92
C LEU A 247 13.99 11.19 13.09
N TRP A 248 14.82 10.17 12.87
CA TRP A 248 15.15 9.21 13.90
C TRP A 248 15.78 9.88 15.11
N ASP A 249 16.67 10.84 14.87
CA ASP A 249 17.43 11.54 15.90
C ASP A 249 16.54 12.48 16.75
N TRP A 250 15.34 12.82 16.27
CA TRP A 250 14.38 13.67 16.97
C TRP A 250 13.40 12.90 17.84
N LEU A 251 13.27 11.59 17.65
CA LEU A 251 12.33 10.80 18.43
C LEU A 251 12.87 10.59 19.85
N PRO A 252 12.17 11.07 20.90
CA PRO A 252 12.48 10.66 22.26
C PRO A 252 12.18 9.18 22.47
N GLU A 253 12.57 8.65 23.63
CA GLU A 253 12.10 7.33 24.04
C GLU A 253 10.57 7.31 24.12
N TYR A 254 9.94 6.32 23.49
CA TYR A 254 8.50 6.12 23.46
C TYR A 254 8.16 4.75 24.07
N GLY A 255 7.07 4.70 24.84
CA GLY A 255 6.63 3.50 25.55
C GLY A 255 5.53 2.72 24.84
N SER A 256 4.83 3.33 23.90
CA SER A 256 3.71 2.73 23.17
C SER A 256 3.65 3.13 21.68
N ILE A 257 2.82 2.42 20.91
CA ILE A 257 2.62 2.71 19.48
C ILE A 257 1.83 4.02 19.32
N GLU A 258 0.92 4.31 20.24
CA GLU A 258 0.16 5.55 20.30
C GLU A 258 1.07 6.74 20.56
N GLU A 259 1.93 6.67 21.57
CA GLU A 259 2.91 7.72 21.86
C GLU A 259 3.84 7.97 20.66
N LEU A 260 4.31 6.90 20.01
CA LEU A 260 5.11 7.03 18.79
C LEU A 260 4.32 7.72 17.67
N ASN A 261 3.05 7.37 17.47
CA ASN A 261 2.20 7.98 16.46
C ASN A 261 2.00 9.49 16.72
N ASP A 262 1.77 9.86 17.97
CA ASP A 262 1.57 11.26 18.38
C ASP A 262 2.85 12.07 18.15
N LEU A 263 4.01 11.56 18.57
CA LEU A 263 5.32 12.19 18.34
C LEU A 263 5.60 12.42 16.85
N VAL A 264 5.35 11.39 16.02
CA VAL A 264 5.53 11.51 14.57
C VAL A 264 4.55 12.50 13.96
N THR A 265 3.31 12.53 14.43
CA THR A 265 2.27 13.45 13.95
C THR A 265 2.63 14.90 14.26
N GLU A 266 3.03 15.18 15.50
CA GLU A 266 3.47 16.52 15.94
C GLU A 266 4.67 17.00 15.12
N TYR A 267 5.65 16.12 14.90
CA TYR A 267 6.81 16.44 14.06
C TYR A 267 6.38 16.82 12.64
N CYS A 268 5.56 15.99 11.98
CA CYS A 268 5.10 16.25 10.61
C CYS A 268 4.37 17.59 10.51
N GLN A 269 3.48 17.91 11.45
CA GLN A 269 2.78 19.19 11.51
C GLN A 269 3.73 20.38 11.71
N SER A 270 4.77 20.23 12.54
CA SER A 270 5.75 21.29 12.78
C SER A 270 6.54 21.67 11.52
N MET A 271 6.89 20.69 10.69
CA MET A 271 7.62 20.90 9.44
C MET A 271 6.76 21.56 8.36
N GLU A 272 5.49 21.18 8.25
CA GLU A 272 4.53 21.82 7.35
C GLU A 272 4.35 23.30 7.71
N ASN A 273 4.24 23.60 9.01
CA ASN A 273 4.11 24.97 9.50
C ASN A 273 5.36 25.84 9.26
N GLN A 274 6.56 25.25 9.22
CA GLN A 274 7.80 25.97 8.90
C GLN A 274 7.97 26.23 7.39
N GLN A 275 7.29 25.46 6.54
CA GLN A 275 7.33 25.59 5.08
C GLN A 275 6.17 26.43 4.50
N ALA A 276 5.19 26.81 5.33
CA ALA A 276 4.12 27.71 4.89
C ALA A 276 4.71 29.08 4.49
N PRO A 277 4.40 29.60 3.29
CA PRO A 277 4.87 30.91 2.90
C PRO A 277 4.33 31.93 3.89
N VAL A 278 5.22 32.71 4.49
CA VAL A 278 4.86 33.94 5.20
C VAL A 278 4.11 34.78 4.18
N LEU A 279 2.78 34.81 4.29
CA LEU A 279 1.95 35.80 3.59
C LEU A 279 2.42 37.15 4.11
N GLU A 280 3.33 37.79 3.38
CA GLU A 280 3.70 39.18 3.60
C GLU A 280 2.40 40.01 3.51
N MET A 281 2.06 40.64 4.63
CA MET A 281 0.93 41.57 4.79
C MET A 281 1.14 42.85 3.98
#